data_AF-D3VE70-F1
#
_entry.id   AF-D3VE70-F1
#
_cell.length_a   1.000
_cell.length_b   1.000
_cell.length_c   1.000
_cell.angle_alpha   90.00
_cell.angle_beta   90.00
_cell.angle_gamma   90.00
#
_symmetry.space_group_name_H-M   'P 1'
#
loop_
_entity.id
_entity.type
_entity.pdbx_description
1 polymer ?
#
loop_
_entity_poly.entity_id
_entity_poly.type
_entity_poly.pdbx_seq_one_letter_code
_entity_poly.pdbx_strand_id
1 'polypeptide(L)'
;MNLINNSKFIRYLDALGVDRDDVNNAIMQNFNEDEFKHFVNRSCGMLSPNTYIYDLVFKHVNEFLYQQDRESVIFEGDGKIDVKTMIATSNSLISRPNLVKPIDKSTGFSAPDELDDFVVIARFERQFEARDYGRNTKGNHAVVCEGCLPMKIKMNPLKSFPHTQDIWKDEYCYGTPAIQGFCINDNSLEAAQVIWMNGELLSILGLILDCYDNGLRALNENGEAVLIYRCWRESLIGKGASFVGLDSNISRLEGCDLILRKDFYGKLKTFIPNIAFYTQII
;
A
#
# COMPACT_ATOMS: atom_id res chain seq x y z
N MET A 1 -17.25 7.63 -12.53
CA MET A 1 -16.92 6.61 -13.55
C MET A 1 -15.51 6.04 -13.39
N ASN A 2 -14.41 6.76 -13.63
CA ASN A 2 -13.06 6.15 -13.54
C ASN A 2 -12.74 5.49 -12.19
N LEU A 3 -13.12 6.12 -11.06
CA LEU A 3 -12.92 5.52 -9.73
C LEU A 3 -13.74 4.24 -9.51
N ILE A 4 -14.96 4.18 -10.06
CA ILE A 4 -15.85 3.01 -9.98
C ILE A 4 -15.27 1.87 -10.83
N ASN A 5 -14.92 2.16 -12.09
CA ASN A 5 -14.40 1.15 -13.03
C ASN A 5 -13.04 0.58 -12.59
N ASN A 6 -12.24 1.37 -11.87
CA ASN A 6 -10.96 0.91 -11.33
C ASN A 6 -11.09 0.13 -10.01
N SER A 7 -12.31 0.03 -9.45
CA SER A 7 -12.54 -0.77 -8.24
C SER A 7 -12.22 -2.24 -8.50
N LYS A 8 -11.56 -2.89 -7.53
CA LYS A 8 -11.24 -4.32 -7.62
C LYS A 8 -12.49 -5.19 -7.77
N PHE A 9 -13.62 -4.79 -7.20
CA PHE A 9 -14.89 -5.54 -7.31
C PHE A 9 -15.45 -5.50 -8.73
N ILE A 10 -15.35 -4.36 -9.42
CA ILE A 10 -15.76 -4.25 -10.82
C ILE A 10 -14.81 -5.07 -11.72
N ARG A 11 -13.50 -5.00 -11.47
CA ARG A 11 -12.52 -5.83 -12.19
C ARG A 11 -12.74 -7.33 -11.95
N TYR A 12 -13.17 -7.71 -10.76
CA TYR A 12 -13.53 -9.08 -10.43
C TYR A 12 -14.75 -9.55 -11.23
N LEU A 13 -15.80 -8.74 -11.36
CA LEU A 13 -16.94 -9.04 -12.24
C LEU A 13 -16.50 -9.17 -13.71
N ASP A 14 -15.65 -8.26 -14.19
CA ASP A 14 -15.10 -8.32 -15.55
C ASP A 14 -14.34 -9.63 -15.79
N ALA A 15 -13.56 -10.11 -14.80
CA ALA A 15 -12.82 -11.36 -14.87
C ALA A 15 -13.72 -12.61 -14.89
N LEU A 16 -14.92 -12.52 -14.30
CA LEU A 16 -15.94 -13.57 -14.37
C LEU A 16 -16.76 -13.53 -15.67
N GLY A 17 -16.57 -12.51 -16.52
CA GLY A 17 -17.35 -12.32 -17.74
C GLY A 17 -18.81 -11.91 -17.49
N VAL A 18 -19.10 -11.35 -16.32
CA VAL A 18 -20.44 -10.90 -15.91
C VAL A 18 -20.74 -9.53 -16.54
N ASP A 19 -21.92 -9.39 -17.16
CA ASP A 19 -22.38 -8.08 -17.63
C ASP A 19 -22.67 -7.17 -16.44
N ARG A 20 -22.02 -6.01 -16.43
CA ARG A 20 -22.03 -5.05 -15.32
C ARG A 20 -22.93 -3.85 -15.57
N ASP A 21 -23.67 -3.81 -16.68
CA ASP A 21 -24.52 -2.66 -17.01
C ASP A 21 -25.58 -2.42 -15.91
N ASP A 22 -26.20 -3.48 -15.41
CA ASP A 22 -27.15 -3.40 -14.29
C ASP A 22 -26.49 -2.88 -13.01
N VAL A 23 -25.28 -3.36 -12.69
CA VAL A 23 -24.51 -2.93 -11.51
C VAL A 23 -24.10 -1.46 -11.63
N ASN A 24 -23.60 -1.04 -12.79
CA ASN A 24 -23.20 0.33 -13.06
C ASN A 24 -24.41 1.27 -12.98
N ASN A 25 -25.55 0.87 -13.55
CA ASN A 25 -26.78 1.64 -13.47
C ASN A 25 -27.26 1.78 -12.02
N ALA A 26 -27.24 0.70 -11.24
CA ALA A 26 -27.60 0.74 -9.83
C ALA A 26 -26.67 1.66 -9.02
N ILE A 27 -25.35 1.59 -9.23
CA ILE A 27 -24.38 2.48 -8.59
C ILE A 27 -24.66 3.95 -8.94
N MET A 28 -24.92 4.25 -10.22
CA MET A 28 -25.17 5.62 -10.66
C MET A 28 -26.49 6.19 -10.13
N GLN A 29 -27.53 5.35 -9.99
CA GLN A 29 -28.82 5.76 -9.43
C GLN A 29 -28.76 6.01 -7.92
N ASN A 30 -27.92 5.25 -7.20
CA ASN A 30 -27.79 5.35 -5.74
C ASN A 30 -26.62 6.25 -5.31
N PHE A 31 -25.94 6.90 -6.25
CA PHE A 31 -24.90 7.86 -5.94
C PHE A 31 -25.50 9.11 -5.28
N ASN A 32 -25.04 9.39 -4.06
CA ASN A 32 -25.44 10.54 -3.28
C ASN A 32 -24.32 11.59 -3.30
N GLU A 33 -24.56 12.70 -4.01
CA GLU A 33 -23.58 13.78 -4.15
C GLU A 33 -23.25 14.46 -2.82
N ASP A 34 -24.20 14.53 -1.89
CA ASP A 34 -23.99 15.16 -0.59
C ASP A 34 -23.11 14.28 0.30
N GLU A 35 -23.39 12.97 0.40
CA GLU A 35 -22.50 12.03 1.09
C GLU A 35 -21.12 12.01 0.45
N PHE A 36 -21.06 11.94 -0.88
CA PHE A 36 -19.82 12.07 -1.62
C PHE A 36 -19.07 13.33 -1.19
N LYS A 37 -19.68 14.53 -1.18
CA LYS A 37 -19.04 15.79 -0.74
C LYS A 37 -18.48 15.73 0.68
N HIS A 38 -19.13 15.04 1.61
CA HIS A 38 -18.62 14.86 2.98
C HIS A 38 -17.36 13.98 3.01
N PHE A 39 -17.31 12.93 2.18
CA PHE A 39 -16.15 12.03 2.06
C PHE A 39 -15.10 12.47 1.03
N VAL A 40 -15.43 13.43 0.15
CA VAL A 40 -14.60 13.99 -0.94
C VAL A 40 -13.67 15.08 -0.49
N ASN A 41 -13.55 15.29 0.82
CA ASN A 41 -12.64 16.26 1.38
C ASN A 41 -11.17 15.80 1.21
N ARG A 42 -10.67 15.63 -0.05
CA ARG A 42 -9.32 15.18 -0.41
C ARG A 42 -8.89 14.89 -1.86
N SER A 43 -9.75 15.01 -2.87
CA SER A 43 -9.37 14.56 -4.23
C SER A 43 -8.14 15.25 -4.84
N CYS A 44 -7.65 16.34 -4.23
CA CYS A 44 -6.47 17.09 -4.65
C CYS A 44 -5.41 17.29 -3.54
N GLY A 45 -5.28 16.32 -2.63
CA GLY A 45 -4.09 16.21 -1.79
C GLY A 45 -4.34 16.32 -0.28
N MET A 46 -4.80 15.23 0.33
CA MET A 46 -4.50 14.92 1.73
C MET A 46 -4.45 13.39 1.91
N LEU A 47 -3.95 12.91 3.05
CA LEU A 47 -3.62 11.50 3.32
C LEU A 47 -4.79 10.67 3.89
N SER A 48 -5.98 10.70 3.26
CA SER A 48 -7.06 9.77 3.66
C SER A 48 -7.73 9.20 2.44
N PRO A 49 -8.06 7.90 2.48
CA PRO A 49 -8.89 7.29 1.47
C PRO A 49 -10.28 7.92 1.48
N ASN A 50 -10.88 8.05 0.29
CA ASN A 50 -12.32 8.24 0.15
C ASN A 50 -12.97 6.85 0.10
N THR A 51 -13.57 6.43 1.21
CA THR A 51 -14.18 5.10 1.32
C THR A 51 -15.60 5.05 0.78
N TYR A 52 -16.25 6.18 0.51
CA TYR A 52 -17.64 6.24 0.07
C TYR A 52 -17.85 5.52 -1.27
N ILE A 53 -17.01 5.82 -2.27
CA ILE A 53 -17.13 5.16 -3.58
C ILE A 53 -16.86 3.66 -3.45
N TYR A 54 -15.89 3.27 -2.61
CA TYR A 54 -15.58 1.87 -2.38
C TYR A 54 -16.75 1.12 -1.75
N ASP A 55 -17.38 1.70 -0.73
CA ASP A 55 -18.54 1.15 -0.03
C ASP A 55 -19.75 1.02 -0.98
N LEU A 56 -20.03 2.06 -1.75
CA LEU A 56 -21.12 2.06 -2.73
C LEU A 56 -20.95 0.95 -3.79
N VAL A 57 -19.73 0.81 -4.33
CA VAL A 57 -19.42 -0.25 -5.30
C VAL A 57 -19.49 -1.61 -4.65
N PHE A 58 -18.90 -1.79 -3.47
CA PHE A 58 -18.93 -3.05 -2.74
C PHE A 58 -20.36 -3.52 -2.49
N LYS A 59 -21.22 -2.64 -1.97
CA LYS A 59 -22.63 -2.94 -1.70
C LYS A 59 -23.35 -3.46 -2.94
N HIS A 60 -23.33 -2.71 -4.04
CA HIS A 60 -24.13 -3.06 -5.21
C HIS A 60 -23.57 -4.26 -5.99
N VAL A 61 -22.25 -4.47 -6.01
CA VAL A 61 -21.66 -5.70 -6.55
C VAL A 61 -22.11 -6.91 -5.72
N ASN A 62 -22.10 -6.82 -4.39
CA ASN A 62 -22.54 -7.91 -3.52
C ASN A 62 -24.04 -8.19 -3.67
N GLU A 63 -24.88 -7.16 -3.71
CA GLU A 63 -26.33 -7.30 -3.93
C GLU A 63 -26.63 -7.99 -5.26
N PHE A 64 -25.95 -7.59 -6.34
CA PHE A 64 -26.10 -8.19 -7.66
C PHE A 64 -25.71 -9.67 -7.65
N LEU A 65 -24.51 -9.98 -7.14
CA LEU A 65 -24.01 -11.35 -7.05
C LEU A 65 -24.91 -12.24 -6.19
N TYR A 66 -25.45 -11.70 -5.09
CA TYR A 66 -26.39 -12.43 -4.23
C TYR A 66 -27.73 -12.72 -4.92
N GLN A 67 -28.18 -11.84 -5.82
CA GLN A 67 -29.46 -12.01 -6.52
C GLN A 67 -29.34 -12.92 -7.74
N GLN A 68 -28.28 -12.78 -8.53
CA GLN A 68 -28.15 -13.47 -9.82
C GLN A 68 -27.27 -14.72 -9.75
N ASP A 69 -26.28 -14.76 -8.84
CA ASP A 69 -25.18 -15.72 -8.89
C ASP A 69 -24.83 -16.33 -7.52
N ARG A 70 -25.82 -16.42 -6.62
CA ARG A 70 -25.63 -16.84 -5.23
C ARG A 70 -24.95 -18.21 -5.07
N GLU A 71 -25.24 -19.14 -5.98
CA GLU A 71 -24.68 -20.49 -5.94
C GLU A 71 -23.43 -20.66 -6.82
N SER A 72 -23.17 -19.70 -7.72
CA SER A 72 -22.07 -19.73 -8.71
C SER A 72 -20.85 -18.91 -8.29
N VAL A 73 -20.99 -17.94 -7.39
CA VAL A 73 -19.89 -17.01 -7.03
C VAL A 73 -19.42 -17.22 -5.60
N ILE A 74 -18.16 -17.64 -5.48
CA ILE A 74 -17.41 -17.72 -4.22
C ILE A 74 -16.43 -16.55 -4.20
N PHE A 75 -16.51 -15.70 -3.17
CA PHE A 75 -15.55 -14.60 -2.98
C PHE A 75 -14.15 -15.13 -2.69
N GLU A 76 -13.35 -15.25 -3.76
CA GLU A 76 -11.96 -15.67 -3.74
C GLU A 76 -11.09 -14.70 -4.54
N GLY A 77 -9.79 -14.71 -4.25
CA GLY A 77 -8.84 -13.79 -4.87
C GLY A 77 -9.29 -12.33 -4.74
N ASP A 78 -9.20 -11.58 -5.84
CA ASP A 78 -9.42 -10.12 -5.90
C ASP A 78 -10.82 -9.66 -5.46
N GLY A 79 -11.81 -10.55 -5.48
CA GLY A 79 -13.16 -10.26 -5.00
C GLY A 79 -13.26 -10.20 -3.48
N LYS A 80 -12.30 -10.78 -2.74
CA LYS A 80 -12.31 -10.86 -1.28
C LYS A 80 -11.60 -9.68 -0.63
N ILE A 81 -12.08 -9.24 0.53
CA ILE A 81 -11.35 -8.31 1.40
C ILE A 81 -10.13 -9.01 2.00
N ASP A 82 -8.95 -8.43 1.82
CA ASP A 82 -7.68 -8.96 2.32
C ASP A 82 -7.48 -8.66 3.81
N VAL A 83 -8.30 -9.34 4.62
CA VAL A 83 -8.30 -9.21 6.08
C VAL A 83 -6.94 -9.59 6.69
N LYS A 84 -6.23 -10.56 6.11
CA LYS A 84 -4.92 -10.98 6.61
C LYS A 84 -3.92 -9.83 6.53
N THR A 85 -3.83 -9.15 5.39
CA THR A 85 -2.96 -7.97 5.26
C THR A 85 -3.42 -6.82 6.14
N MET A 86 -4.72 -6.60 6.31
CA MET A 86 -5.22 -5.57 7.23
C MET A 86 -4.75 -5.82 8.68
N ILE A 87 -4.86 -7.06 9.18
CA ILE A 87 -4.38 -7.43 10.53
C ILE A 87 -2.86 -7.30 10.61
N ALA A 88 -2.13 -7.87 9.64
CA ALA A 88 -0.68 -7.85 9.63
C ALA A 88 -0.11 -6.42 9.59
N THR A 89 -0.70 -5.53 8.79
CA THR A 89 -0.28 -4.13 8.73
C THR A 89 -0.59 -3.36 10.01
N SER A 90 -1.72 -3.65 10.66
CA SER A 90 -2.04 -3.10 11.99
C SER A 90 -1.01 -3.53 13.03
N ASN A 91 -0.60 -4.80 13.01
CA ASN A 91 0.40 -5.35 13.94
C ASN A 91 1.84 -4.98 13.58
N SER A 92 2.06 -4.35 12.42
CA SER A 92 3.35 -3.79 11.97
C SER A 92 3.52 -2.30 12.26
N LEU A 93 2.58 -1.68 13.01
CA LEU A 93 2.63 -0.26 13.33
C LEU A 93 3.75 0.06 14.32
N ILE A 94 4.58 1.04 13.96
CA ILE A 94 5.67 1.57 14.80
C ILE A 94 5.59 3.11 14.87
N SER A 95 6.34 3.69 15.80
CA SER A 95 6.68 5.12 15.71
C SER A 95 7.59 5.37 14.50
N ARG A 96 7.43 6.52 13.84
CA ARG A 96 8.29 6.85 12.69
C ARG A 96 9.75 6.87 13.15
N PRO A 97 10.66 6.16 12.46
CA PRO A 97 12.08 6.25 12.78
C PRO A 97 12.60 7.69 12.59
N ASN A 98 13.74 8.03 13.20
CA ASN A 98 14.32 9.36 13.04
C ASN A 98 14.92 9.56 11.64
N LEU A 99 14.06 9.90 10.68
CA LEU A 99 14.37 10.03 9.26
C LEU A 99 14.23 11.49 8.81
N VAL A 100 15.03 11.87 7.82
CA VAL A 100 14.83 13.12 7.07
C VAL A 100 13.40 13.15 6.52
N LYS A 101 12.72 14.29 6.64
CA LYS A 101 11.34 14.43 6.17
C LYS A 101 11.28 14.36 4.64
N PRO A 102 10.18 13.86 4.06
CA PRO A 102 10.04 13.76 2.61
C PRO A 102 10.36 15.05 1.84
N ILE A 103 9.90 16.21 2.33
CA ILE A 103 10.14 17.50 1.67
C ILE A 103 11.61 17.94 1.65
N ASP A 104 12.43 17.42 2.57
CA ASP A 104 13.84 17.75 2.73
C ASP A 104 14.77 16.72 2.06
N LYS A 105 14.21 15.65 1.46
CA LYS A 105 15.00 14.61 0.79
C LYS A 105 15.48 15.06 -0.59
N SER A 106 16.50 14.36 -1.10
CA SER A 106 17.02 14.53 -2.46
C SER A 106 16.91 13.24 -3.28
N THR A 107 16.59 13.39 -4.57
CA THR A 107 16.56 12.28 -5.54
C THR A 107 17.98 11.85 -5.88
N GLY A 108 18.26 10.54 -5.90
CA GLY A 108 19.59 10.05 -6.25
C GLY A 108 19.89 8.63 -5.79
N PHE A 109 21.10 8.18 -6.11
CA PHE A 109 21.63 6.94 -5.53
C PHE A 109 22.27 7.23 -4.19
N SER A 110 22.02 6.35 -3.23
CA SER A 110 22.61 6.39 -1.89
C SER A 110 22.93 4.97 -1.42
N ALA A 111 23.57 4.86 -0.27
CA ALA A 111 23.56 3.59 0.47
C ALA A 111 22.18 3.44 1.16
N PRO A 112 21.66 2.22 1.29
CA PRO A 112 20.49 1.98 2.14
C PRO A 112 20.83 2.29 3.61
N ASP A 113 19.83 2.71 4.37
CA ASP A 113 19.98 2.92 5.82
C ASP A 113 20.20 1.57 6.53
N GLU A 114 21.05 1.58 7.55
CA GLU A 114 21.26 0.42 8.44
C GLU A 114 20.59 0.67 9.80
N LEU A 115 19.96 -0.37 10.35
CA LEU A 115 19.20 -0.35 11.60
C LEU A 115 19.62 -1.58 12.41
N ASP A 116 20.61 -1.41 13.30
CA ASP A 116 21.23 -2.50 14.06
C ASP A 116 21.65 -3.65 13.12
N ASP A 117 20.98 -4.80 13.21
CA ASP A 117 21.22 -6.00 12.41
C ASP A 117 20.45 -6.03 11.07
N PHE A 118 19.76 -4.96 10.71
CA PHE A 118 18.91 -4.86 9.52
C PHE A 118 19.37 -3.75 8.56
N VAL A 119 18.94 -3.88 7.30
CA VAL A 119 19.13 -2.92 6.22
C VAL A 119 17.77 -2.57 5.64
N VAL A 120 17.51 -1.29 5.40
CA VAL A 120 16.29 -0.83 4.73
C VAL A 120 16.43 -1.10 3.23
N ILE A 121 15.66 -2.04 2.71
CA ILE A 121 15.71 -2.40 1.28
C ILE A 121 14.68 -1.65 0.44
N ALA A 122 13.66 -1.07 1.08
CA ALA A 122 12.67 -0.23 0.45
C ALA A 122 11.93 0.64 1.47
N ARG A 123 11.49 1.83 1.04
CA ARG A 123 10.74 2.77 1.87
C ARG A 123 9.80 3.62 1.02
N PHE A 124 8.59 3.83 1.53
CA PHE A 124 7.65 4.81 1.02
C PHE A 124 7.32 5.81 2.12
N GLU A 125 7.36 7.09 1.82
CA GLU A 125 6.83 8.13 2.71
C GLU A 125 6.03 9.16 1.93
N ARG A 126 4.93 9.61 2.52
CA ARG A 126 4.14 10.72 2.00
C ARG A 126 3.94 11.75 3.09
N GLN A 127 4.26 13.00 2.74
CA GLN A 127 4.09 14.16 3.59
C GLN A 127 3.09 15.13 2.98
N PHE A 128 2.28 15.74 3.84
CA PHE A 128 1.45 16.89 3.55
C PHE A 128 1.83 18.07 4.44
N GLU A 129 2.13 19.20 3.81
CA GLU A 129 2.30 20.49 4.48
C GLU A 129 1.28 21.49 3.94
N ALA A 130 0.36 21.96 4.79
CA ALA A 130 -0.57 23.00 4.39
C ALA A 130 0.14 24.36 4.31
N ARG A 131 0.71 24.72 3.16
CA ARG A 131 1.14 26.09 2.85
C ARG A 131 0.03 26.75 2.02
N ASP A 132 -0.52 27.85 2.53
CA ASP A 132 -1.59 28.67 1.92
C ASP A 132 -2.77 27.92 1.28
N TYR A 133 -3.82 27.69 2.07
CA TYR A 133 -5.12 27.23 1.55
C TYR A 133 -5.62 28.19 0.45
N GLY A 134 -5.64 27.74 -0.80
CA GLY A 134 -6.26 28.44 -1.92
C GLY A 134 -5.36 28.82 -3.11
N ARG A 135 -4.04 28.59 -3.05
CA ARG A 135 -3.15 28.75 -4.22
C ARG A 135 -2.32 27.49 -4.45
N ASN A 136 -2.34 27.02 -5.70
CA ASN A 136 -1.54 25.93 -6.30
C ASN A 136 -0.97 24.87 -5.33
N THR A 137 -1.76 23.82 -5.06
CA THR A 137 -1.53 22.77 -4.05
C THR A 137 -0.39 21.79 -4.35
N LYS A 138 0.29 21.91 -5.51
CA LYS A 138 1.37 20.99 -5.91
C LYS A 138 2.60 21.05 -4.99
N GLY A 139 2.85 22.18 -4.31
CA GLY A 139 3.98 22.34 -3.38
C GLY A 139 3.70 21.86 -1.94
N ASN A 140 2.48 21.38 -1.66
CA ASN A 140 2.04 21.02 -0.32
C ASN A 140 2.22 19.53 -0.01
N HIS A 141 2.83 18.79 -0.94
CA HIS A 141 2.97 17.35 -0.87
C HIS A 141 4.37 16.95 -1.28
N ALA A 142 4.91 15.95 -0.61
CA ALA A 142 6.10 15.25 -1.06
C ALA A 142 5.85 13.75 -0.92
N VAL A 143 6.05 13.01 -2.01
CA VAL A 143 6.05 11.55 -2.00
C VAL A 143 7.47 11.08 -2.25
N VAL A 144 7.98 10.22 -1.38
CA VAL A 144 9.30 9.61 -1.50
C VAL A 144 9.13 8.11 -1.71
N CYS A 145 9.75 7.61 -2.77
CA CYS A 145 9.87 6.19 -3.06
C CYS A 145 11.35 5.81 -3.07
N GLU A 146 11.76 4.96 -2.15
CA GLU A 146 13.12 4.44 -2.04
C GLU A 146 13.11 2.92 -2.17
N GLY A 147 14.15 2.37 -2.78
CA GLY A 147 14.31 0.93 -2.80
C GLY A 147 15.47 0.43 -3.64
N CYS A 148 15.72 -0.87 -3.48
CA CYS A 148 16.73 -1.58 -4.23
C CYS A 148 16.30 -1.79 -5.68
N LEU A 149 17.22 -1.53 -6.60
CA LEU A 149 17.14 -1.80 -8.01
C LEU A 149 18.20 -2.86 -8.36
N PRO A 150 17.93 -3.77 -9.33
CA PRO A 150 18.86 -4.84 -9.68
C PRO A 150 20.15 -4.33 -10.35
N MET A 151 20.15 -3.06 -10.78
CA MET A 151 21.28 -2.37 -11.36
C MET A 151 21.14 -0.86 -11.13
N LYS A 152 22.23 -0.13 -11.33
CA LYS A 152 22.27 1.32 -11.19
C LYS A 152 21.54 2.04 -12.34
N ILE A 153 20.22 2.13 -12.24
CA ILE A 153 19.34 2.83 -13.19
C ILE A 153 18.47 3.88 -12.47
N LYS A 154 18.26 5.04 -13.09
CA LYS A 154 17.44 6.11 -12.50
C LYS A 154 15.97 5.87 -12.82
N MET A 155 15.27 5.14 -11.95
CA MET A 155 13.84 4.87 -12.10
C MET A 155 13.16 4.74 -10.74
N ASN A 156 11.84 4.96 -10.69
CA ASN A 156 11.07 4.72 -9.46
C ASN A 156 11.24 3.26 -9.00
N PRO A 157 11.81 3.02 -7.80
CA PRO A 157 12.07 1.67 -7.28
C PRO A 157 10.82 0.98 -6.73
N LEU A 158 9.72 1.73 -6.53
CA LEU A 158 8.45 1.24 -6.04
C LEU A 158 7.40 1.34 -7.15
N LYS A 159 7.42 0.35 -8.05
CA LYS A 159 6.37 0.24 -9.07
C LYS A 159 5.10 -0.33 -8.44
N SER A 160 3.96 0.24 -8.80
CA SER A 160 2.65 -0.17 -8.27
C SER A 160 2.15 -1.47 -8.91
N PHE A 161 2.59 -2.60 -8.37
CA PHE A 161 2.22 -3.98 -8.75
C PHE A 161 2.59 -4.89 -7.57
N PRO A 162 1.89 -5.98 -7.22
CA PRO A 162 0.53 -6.49 -7.50
C PRO A 162 -0.42 -6.39 -6.28
N HIS A 163 -1.41 -7.29 -6.16
CA HIS A 163 -2.38 -7.35 -5.07
C HIS A 163 -1.74 -7.88 -3.78
N THR A 164 -2.06 -7.29 -2.62
CA THR A 164 -1.46 -7.69 -1.34
C THR A 164 -1.78 -9.12 -0.94
N GLN A 165 -2.89 -9.67 -1.42
CA GLN A 165 -3.27 -11.06 -1.14
C GLN A 165 -2.25 -12.08 -1.68
N ASP A 166 -1.52 -11.71 -2.75
CA ASP A 166 -0.55 -12.57 -3.43
C ASP A 166 0.70 -12.78 -2.55
N ILE A 167 0.88 -11.91 -1.55
CA ILE A 167 1.89 -12.11 -0.49
C ILE A 167 1.65 -13.47 0.15
N TRP A 168 0.43 -13.76 0.61
CA TRP A 168 0.10 -14.97 1.36
C TRP A 168 0.13 -16.27 0.55
N LYS A 169 0.45 -16.18 -0.75
CA LYS A 169 0.61 -17.32 -1.67
C LYS A 169 2.05 -17.43 -2.21
N ASP A 170 2.96 -16.57 -1.76
CA ASP A 170 4.33 -16.42 -2.29
C ASP A 170 4.36 -16.05 -3.79
N GLU A 171 3.28 -15.45 -4.30
CA GLU A 171 3.11 -15.05 -5.71
C GLU A 171 3.33 -13.53 -5.91
N TYR A 172 3.63 -12.78 -4.84
CA TYR A 172 3.81 -11.34 -4.92
C TYR A 172 4.99 -10.96 -5.83
N CYS A 173 4.69 -10.20 -6.89
CA CYS A 173 5.63 -9.80 -7.96
C CYS A 173 6.23 -10.94 -8.78
N TYR A 174 5.67 -12.15 -8.73
CA TYR A 174 6.22 -13.31 -9.42
C TYR A 174 6.41 -13.05 -10.91
N GLY A 175 7.53 -13.51 -11.49
CA GLY A 175 7.87 -13.28 -12.90
C GLY A 175 8.20 -11.84 -13.29
N THR A 176 8.22 -10.90 -12.34
CA THR A 176 8.61 -9.50 -12.59
C THR A 176 10.07 -9.27 -12.20
N PRO A 177 10.89 -8.57 -13.03
CA PRO A 177 12.28 -8.26 -12.70
C PRO A 177 12.38 -7.09 -11.71
N ALA A 178 11.81 -7.28 -10.51
CA ALA A 178 11.78 -6.32 -9.43
C ALA A 178 12.15 -7.01 -8.10
N ILE A 179 12.86 -6.29 -7.23
CA ILE A 179 13.27 -6.79 -5.91
C ILE A 179 12.11 -6.68 -4.92
N GLN A 180 11.37 -5.57 -4.99
CA GLN A 180 10.19 -5.31 -4.18
C GLN A 180 9.03 -4.82 -5.06
N GLY A 181 7.82 -5.12 -4.63
CA GLY A 181 6.60 -4.51 -5.11
C GLY A 181 6.03 -3.52 -4.12
N PHE A 182 5.18 -2.65 -4.63
CA PHE A 182 4.47 -1.67 -3.83
C PHE A 182 2.98 -1.71 -4.21
N CYS A 183 2.12 -1.83 -3.21
CA CYS A 183 0.68 -1.71 -3.36
C CYS A 183 0.23 -0.42 -2.67
N ILE A 184 -0.51 0.41 -3.40
CA ILE A 184 -1.16 1.60 -2.86
C ILE A 184 -2.65 1.53 -3.17
N ASN A 185 -3.48 1.61 -2.13
CA ASN A 185 -4.92 1.53 -2.22
C ASN A 185 -5.55 2.86 -1.81
N ASP A 186 -5.28 3.90 -2.61
CA ASP A 186 -5.95 5.19 -2.47
C ASP A 186 -7.45 4.96 -2.72
N ASN A 187 -8.29 5.14 -1.68
CA ASN A 187 -9.74 4.91 -1.69
C ASN A 187 -10.21 3.46 -1.42
N SER A 188 -9.49 2.70 -0.60
CA SER A 188 -9.94 1.40 -0.09
C SER A 188 -10.13 1.42 1.43
N LEU A 189 -10.92 0.47 1.93
CA LEU A 189 -10.97 0.09 3.35
C LEU A 189 -9.78 -0.80 3.74
N GLU A 190 -9.06 -1.35 2.76
CA GLU A 190 -7.93 -2.24 2.96
C GLU A 190 -6.64 -1.49 3.32
N ALA A 191 -5.56 -2.24 3.55
CA ALA A 191 -4.25 -1.65 3.83
C ALA A 191 -3.87 -0.64 2.74
N ALA A 192 -3.63 0.60 3.18
CA ALA A 192 -3.43 1.73 2.28
C ALA A 192 -2.12 1.64 1.49
N GLN A 193 -1.06 1.13 2.11
CA GLN A 193 0.28 1.08 1.54
C GLN A 193 1.03 -0.16 2.05
N VAL A 194 1.49 -1.02 1.14
CA VAL A 194 2.26 -2.22 1.49
C VAL A 194 3.44 -2.35 0.56
N ILE A 195 4.64 -2.49 1.13
CA ILE A 195 5.85 -2.83 0.39
C ILE A 195 6.22 -4.25 0.79
N TRP A 196 6.48 -5.10 -0.20
CA TRP A 196 6.89 -6.47 0.06
C TRP A 196 7.92 -6.96 -0.97
N MET A 197 8.71 -7.95 -0.58
CA MET A 197 9.72 -8.57 -1.44
C MET A 197 9.05 -9.47 -2.47
N ASN A 198 9.67 -9.57 -3.64
CA ASN A 198 9.28 -10.54 -4.66
C ASN A 198 9.30 -11.99 -4.12
N GLY A 199 8.23 -12.75 -4.35
CA GLY A 199 8.08 -14.14 -3.91
C GLY A 199 9.19 -15.08 -4.41
N GLU A 200 9.71 -14.86 -5.62
CA GLU A 200 10.87 -15.62 -6.14
C GLU A 200 12.12 -15.38 -5.29
N LEU A 201 12.34 -14.14 -4.85
CA LEU A 201 13.48 -13.79 -4.00
C LEU A 201 13.32 -14.30 -2.57
N LEU A 202 12.09 -14.27 -2.02
CA LEU A 202 11.79 -14.90 -0.73
C LEU A 202 12.14 -16.39 -0.76
N SER A 203 11.73 -17.09 -1.81
CA SER A 203 12.03 -18.51 -2.02
C SER A 203 13.53 -18.77 -2.16
N ILE A 204 14.24 -17.98 -2.96
CA ILE A 204 15.71 -18.08 -3.13
C ILE A 204 16.44 -17.87 -1.80
N LEU A 205 15.93 -16.98 -0.94
CA LEU A 205 16.50 -16.72 0.37
C LEU A 205 16.11 -17.78 1.42
N GLY A 206 15.21 -18.72 1.09
CA GLY A 206 14.72 -19.74 2.03
C GLY A 206 13.89 -19.13 3.16
N LEU A 207 13.11 -18.08 2.85
CA LEU A 207 12.26 -17.39 3.80
C LEU A 207 10.80 -17.86 3.66
N ILE A 208 10.12 -18.00 4.79
CA ILE A 208 8.70 -18.35 4.87
C ILE A 208 7.92 -17.25 5.58
N LEU A 209 6.67 -17.01 5.17
CA LEU A 209 5.82 -16.04 5.85
C LEU A 209 5.47 -16.49 7.27
N ASP A 210 5.47 -15.53 8.20
CA ASP A 210 4.95 -15.75 9.55
C ASP A 210 3.42 -15.66 9.59
N CYS A 211 2.83 -16.05 10.71
CA CYS A 211 1.44 -15.78 11.03
C CYS A 211 1.16 -14.27 10.96
N TYR A 212 0.08 -13.89 10.26
CA TYR A 212 -0.33 -12.50 10.09
C TYR A 212 -0.62 -11.78 11.42
N ASP A 213 -0.93 -12.52 12.50
CA ASP A 213 -1.10 -11.96 13.85
C ASP A 213 0.19 -11.38 14.42
N ASN A 214 1.36 -11.79 13.92
CA ASN A 214 2.67 -11.29 14.36
C ASN A 214 3.16 -10.07 13.58
N GLY A 215 2.31 -9.51 12.71
CA GLY A 215 2.68 -8.50 11.73
C GLY A 215 3.12 -9.10 10.41
N LEU A 216 3.41 -8.25 9.42
CA LEU A 216 3.88 -8.70 8.11
C LEU A 216 5.41 -8.92 8.14
N ARG A 217 5.82 -10.17 8.28
CA ARG A 217 7.24 -10.58 8.35
C ARG A 217 7.49 -11.98 7.79
N ALA A 218 8.73 -12.25 7.42
CA ALA A 218 9.18 -13.57 7.00
C ALA A 218 10.30 -14.09 7.91
N LEU A 219 10.29 -15.41 8.13
CA LEU A 219 11.17 -16.14 9.02
C LEU A 219 12.18 -16.98 8.24
N ASN A 220 13.33 -17.25 8.84
CA ASN A 220 14.25 -18.29 8.35
C ASN A 220 13.88 -19.68 8.88
N GLU A 221 14.69 -20.69 8.53
CA GLU A 221 14.54 -22.08 8.98
C GLU A 221 14.57 -22.28 10.51
N ASN A 222 15.17 -21.33 11.25
CA ASN A 222 15.24 -21.35 12.71
C ASN A 222 14.06 -20.61 13.38
N GLY A 223 13.09 -20.11 12.59
CA GLY A 223 11.96 -19.33 13.09
C GLY A 223 12.30 -17.89 13.48
N GLU A 224 13.48 -17.37 13.09
CA GLU A 224 13.88 -16.00 13.39
C GLU A 224 13.36 -15.04 12.32
N ALA A 225 12.86 -13.86 12.73
CA ALA A 225 12.43 -12.84 11.80
C ALA A 225 13.62 -12.25 11.00
N VAL A 226 13.51 -12.27 9.67
CA VAL A 226 14.57 -11.84 8.76
C VAL A 226 14.14 -10.70 7.85
N LEU A 227 12.90 -10.74 7.36
CA LEU A 227 12.30 -9.67 6.55
C LEU A 227 11.11 -9.12 7.31
N ILE A 228 11.08 -7.81 7.55
CA ILE A 228 10.04 -7.18 8.38
C ILE A 228 9.49 -5.97 7.65
N TYR A 229 8.17 -5.93 7.49
CA TYR A 229 7.46 -4.73 7.08
C TYR A 229 7.04 -3.93 8.32
N ARG A 230 7.24 -2.61 8.26
CA ARG A 230 6.86 -1.67 9.31
C ARG A 230 6.11 -0.50 8.70
N CYS A 231 5.14 0.04 9.43
CA CYS A 231 4.39 1.21 8.98
C CYS A 231 4.25 2.24 10.10
N TRP A 232 4.01 3.50 9.73
CA TRP A 232 3.80 4.58 10.67
C TRP A 232 2.85 5.62 10.10
N ARG A 233 2.19 6.33 11.02
CA ARG A 233 1.28 7.44 10.77
C ARG A 233 1.45 8.47 11.87
N GLU A 234 1.75 9.70 11.50
CA GLU A 234 2.06 10.79 12.44
C GLU A 234 1.37 12.11 12.08
N SER A 235 1.36 13.01 13.06
CA SER A 235 0.98 14.43 12.91
C SER A 235 -0.43 14.60 12.35
N LEU A 236 -1.43 14.18 13.11
CA LEU A 236 -2.84 14.24 12.70
C LEU A 236 -3.32 15.68 12.46
N ILE A 237 -4.10 15.92 11.39
CA ILE A 237 -4.77 17.20 11.14
C ILE A 237 -6.14 17.20 11.84
N GLY A 238 -6.31 18.13 12.78
CA GLY A 238 -7.60 18.50 13.38
C GLY A 238 -7.63 20.02 13.61
N LYS A 239 -8.73 20.69 13.25
CA LYS A 239 -8.94 22.12 13.53
C LYS A 239 -9.69 22.27 14.86
N GLY A 240 -9.00 22.62 15.95
CA GLY A 240 -9.65 23.26 17.11
C GLY A 240 -9.23 22.79 18.50
N ALA A 241 -9.39 23.69 19.48
CA ALA A 241 -9.11 23.49 20.90
C ALA A 241 -10.31 22.94 21.71
N SER A 242 -11.39 22.52 21.05
CA SER A 242 -12.57 21.94 21.66
C SER A 242 -13.21 20.94 20.69
N PHE A 243 -13.64 19.77 21.21
CA PHE A 243 -14.06 18.52 20.52
C PHE A 243 -12.89 17.71 19.94
N VAL A 244 -12.49 16.51 20.42
CA VAL A 244 -13.15 15.30 20.98
C VAL A 244 -14.04 14.57 19.97
N GLY A 245 -13.42 13.78 19.09
CA GLY A 245 -14.10 12.84 18.18
C GLY A 245 -13.16 12.23 17.15
N LEU A 246 -13.54 11.05 16.62
CA LEU A 246 -12.87 10.22 15.59
C LEU A 246 -12.59 10.94 14.24
N ASP A 247 -12.70 12.26 14.17
CA ASP A 247 -12.67 13.05 12.92
C ASP A 247 -11.36 13.82 12.70
N SER A 248 -10.34 13.60 13.53
CA SER A 248 -8.96 14.11 13.30
C SER A 248 -8.04 12.98 12.80
N ASN A 249 -8.41 12.30 11.71
CA ASN A 249 -7.72 11.07 11.24
C ASN A 249 -6.81 11.27 10.03
N ILE A 250 -6.41 12.50 9.74
CA ILE A 250 -5.56 12.81 8.58
C ILE A 250 -4.12 12.82 9.02
N SER A 251 -3.32 11.83 8.67
CA SER A 251 -1.87 11.97 8.85
C SER A 251 -1.35 13.16 8.02
N ARG A 252 -0.46 13.98 8.58
CA ARG A 252 0.40 14.88 7.79
C ARG A 252 1.63 14.16 7.28
N LEU A 253 1.96 13.03 7.88
CA LEU A 253 3.10 12.22 7.51
C LEU A 253 2.75 10.76 7.74
N GLU A 254 2.84 9.94 6.70
CA GLU A 254 2.69 8.50 6.80
C GLU A 254 3.73 7.81 5.94
N GLY A 255 4.04 6.57 6.28
CA GLY A 255 5.02 5.80 5.55
C GLY A 255 5.10 4.35 5.97
N CYS A 256 5.92 3.62 5.24
CA CYS A 256 6.29 2.26 5.55
C CYS A 256 7.69 1.96 5.02
N ASP A 257 8.33 0.96 5.61
CA ASP A 257 9.55 0.40 5.07
C ASP A 257 9.59 -1.12 5.18
N LEU A 258 10.48 -1.69 4.38
CA LEU A 258 10.80 -3.09 4.34
C LEU A 258 12.28 -3.23 4.72
N ILE A 259 12.53 -3.95 5.81
CA ILE A 259 13.88 -4.14 6.33
C ILE A 259 14.28 -5.61 6.24
N LEU A 260 15.53 -5.86 5.84
CA LEU A 260 16.10 -7.19 5.66
C LEU A 260 17.34 -7.35 6.55
N ARG A 261 17.46 -8.47 7.26
CA ARG A 261 18.61 -8.76 8.10
C ARG A 261 19.92 -8.75 7.30
N LYS A 262 21.00 -8.23 7.88
CA LYS A 262 22.28 -7.95 7.19
C LYS A 262 22.90 -9.17 6.51
N ASP A 263 22.86 -10.33 7.16
CA ASP A 263 23.34 -11.61 6.61
C ASP A 263 22.54 -12.01 5.36
N PHE A 264 21.22 -11.81 5.35
CA PHE A 264 20.38 -12.07 4.19
C PHE A 264 20.49 -11.00 3.10
N TYR A 265 20.75 -9.74 3.47
CA TYR A 265 21.11 -8.71 2.48
C TYR A 265 22.44 -9.03 1.79
N GLY A 266 23.40 -9.57 2.54
CA GLY A 266 24.63 -10.15 1.99
C GLY A 266 24.35 -11.27 0.99
N LYS A 267 23.48 -12.22 1.32
CA LYS A 267 23.02 -13.27 0.39
C LYS A 267 22.36 -12.68 -0.85
N LEU A 268 21.44 -11.71 -0.70
CA LEU A 268 20.77 -11.06 -1.82
C LEU A 268 21.77 -10.41 -2.80
N LYS A 269 22.83 -9.79 -2.29
CA LYS A 269 23.94 -9.24 -3.10
C LYS A 269 24.71 -10.31 -3.89
N THR A 270 24.74 -11.57 -3.44
CA THR A 270 25.37 -12.64 -4.23
C THR A 270 24.55 -13.01 -5.46
N PHE A 271 23.21 -12.97 -5.35
CA PHE A 271 22.29 -13.21 -6.47
C PHE A 271 22.11 -11.98 -7.38
N ILE A 272 22.19 -10.78 -6.81
CA ILE A 272 22.05 -9.51 -7.51
C ILE A 272 23.27 -8.62 -7.20
N PRO A 273 24.43 -8.87 -7.85
CA PRO A 273 25.69 -8.19 -7.50
C PRO A 273 25.68 -6.67 -7.71
N ASN A 274 24.87 -6.20 -8.65
CA ASN A 274 24.80 -4.79 -9.02
C ASN A 274 23.67 -4.03 -8.31
N ILE A 275 23.16 -4.57 -7.20
CA ILE A 275 22.07 -3.95 -6.45
C ILE A 275 22.43 -2.49 -6.10
N ALA A 276 21.51 -1.58 -6.41
CA ALA A 276 21.68 -0.15 -6.16
C ALA A 276 20.44 0.37 -5.43
N PHE A 277 20.63 1.18 -4.40
CA PHE A 277 19.51 1.83 -3.72
C PHE A 277 19.29 3.21 -4.33
N TYR A 278 18.04 3.50 -4.70
CA TYR A 278 17.67 4.76 -5.36
C TYR A 278 16.50 5.41 -4.65
N THR A 279 16.56 6.73 -4.53
CA THR A 279 15.47 7.58 -4.00
C THR A 279 14.88 8.37 -5.14
N GLN A 280 13.57 8.24 -5.33
CA GLN A 280 12.75 9.04 -6.25
C GLN A 280 11.77 9.90 -5.44
N ILE A 281 11.72 11.19 -5.74
CA ILE A 281 10.72 12.12 -5.18
C ILE A 281 9.72 12.46 -6.27
N ILE A 282 8.42 12.45 -5.93
CA ILE A 282 7.28 12.73 -6.82
C ILE A 282 6.51 13.94 -6.30
#